data_AF-A0A1Q3ELU0-F1
#
_entry.id   AF-A0A1Q3ELU0-F1
#
_cell.length_a   1.000
_cell.length_b   1.000
_cell.length_c   1.000
_cell.angle_alpha   90.00
_cell.angle_beta   90.00
_cell.angle_gamma   90.00
#
_symmetry.space_group_name_H-M   'P 1'
#
loop_
_entity.id
_entity.type
_entity.pdbx_description
1 polymer ?
#
loop_
_entity_poly.entity_id
_entity_poly.type
_entity_poly.pdbx_seq_one_letter_code
_entity_poly.pdbx_strand_id
1 'polypeptide(L)'
;MPQTPVPGYTPKVSFDTFENPVASMFSFTLRAKSAGYKRTRSTRVFLCASSADESGREALDWSLESFVQDGDEFVVFRGIEEEVLDKDHDLVREDARALMAYIQAKSQEYDPDRKLSIILEYIAGKVTDALDRLIALYKPDSVVVGTRGRKAWQVGIGKGTMGSISRYCLTHSPVPIIVVRPERKVKKTVEKRRADPKRGTHFD
;
A
#
# COMPACT_ATOMS: atom_id res chain seq x y z
N MET A 1 -16.04 -0.06 18.94
CA MET A 1 -15.92 1.41 19.11
C MET A 1 -16.00 2.10 17.75
N PRO A 2 -16.76 3.20 17.59
CA PRO A 2 -16.72 4.00 16.37
C PRO A 2 -15.30 4.57 16.17
N GLN A 3 -14.88 4.76 14.91
CA GLN A 3 -13.58 5.39 14.62
C GLN A 3 -13.54 6.78 15.22
N THR A 4 -12.50 7.10 16.00
CA THR A 4 -12.23 8.48 16.41
C THR A 4 -11.95 9.29 15.15
N PRO A 5 -12.75 10.32 14.82
CA PRO A 5 -12.55 11.07 13.60
C PRO A 5 -11.22 11.82 13.66
N VAL A 6 -10.32 11.57 12.72
CA VAL A 6 -9.19 12.47 12.48
C VAL A 6 -9.77 13.77 11.91
N PRO A 7 -9.44 14.95 12.49
CA PRO A 7 -9.94 16.23 12.02
C PRO A 7 -9.76 16.36 10.50
N GLY A 8 -10.77 16.84 9.76
CA GLY A 8 -10.67 16.98 8.31
C GLY A 8 -10.99 15.73 7.48
N TYR A 9 -11.17 14.56 8.09
CA TYR A 9 -11.72 13.36 7.43
C TYR A 9 -13.03 12.91 8.04
N THR A 10 -13.96 12.45 7.19
CA THR A 10 -15.22 11.85 7.63
C THR A 10 -15.24 10.36 7.30
N PRO A 11 -15.41 9.48 8.29
CA PRO A 11 -15.65 8.06 8.05
C PRO A 11 -16.86 7.84 7.14
N LYS A 12 -16.81 6.79 6.32
CA LYS A 12 -17.90 6.37 5.44
C LYS A 12 -18.23 4.90 5.70
N VAL A 13 -19.25 4.41 4.99
CA VAL A 13 -19.67 3.01 5.04
C VAL A 13 -18.45 2.12 4.88
N SER A 14 -18.27 1.27 5.88
CA SER A 14 -17.19 0.32 6.04
C SER A 14 -17.82 -1.07 6.01
N PHE A 15 -17.12 -2.06 5.46
CA PHE A 15 -17.64 -3.42 5.34
C PHE A 15 -16.81 -4.35 6.22
N ASP A 16 -17.47 -5.17 7.01
CA ASP A 16 -16.83 -6.21 7.82
C ASP A 16 -17.47 -7.54 7.45
N THR A 17 -16.64 -8.48 7.01
CA THR A 17 -17.07 -9.83 6.64
C THR A 17 -16.41 -10.90 7.51
N PHE A 18 -15.68 -10.52 8.57
CA PHE A 18 -14.99 -11.47 9.43
C PHE A 18 -15.92 -12.48 10.11
N GLU A 19 -17.17 -12.07 10.36
CA GLU A 19 -18.18 -12.89 11.02
C GLU A 19 -19.14 -13.59 10.04
N ASN A 20 -18.87 -13.55 8.73
CA ASN A 20 -19.72 -14.16 7.71
C ASN A 20 -19.10 -15.47 7.15
N PRO A 21 -19.57 -16.66 7.58
CA PRO A 21 -19.04 -17.94 7.12
C PRO A 21 -19.30 -18.23 5.63
N VAL A 22 -20.24 -17.50 5.01
CA VAL A 22 -20.62 -17.64 3.60
C VAL A 22 -19.82 -16.69 2.70
N ALA A 23 -19.03 -15.78 3.29
CA ALA A 23 -18.21 -14.87 2.52
C ALA A 23 -17.11 -15.64 1.79
N SER A 24 -17.01 -15.42 0.47
CA SER A 24 -15.94 -15.99 -0.36
C SER A 24 -14.52 -15.63 0.11
N MET A 25 -14.38 -14.55 0.89
CA MET A 25 -13.14 -14.10 1.50
C MET A 25 -13.44 -13.32 2.77
N PHE A 26 -12.56 -13.45 3.75
CA PHE A 26 -12.55 -12.65 4.97
C PHE A 26 -11.89 -11.29 4.67
N SER A 27 -12.70 -10.23 4.69
CA SER A 27 -12.24 -8.87 4.45
C SER A 27 -12.82 -7.85 5.43
N PHE A 28 -12.02 -6.84 5.74
CA PHE A 28 -12.40 -5.66 6.51
C PHE A 28 -12.02 -4.40 5.75
N THR A 29 -13.02 -3.61 5.38
CA THR A 29 -12.89 -2.42 4.57
C THR A 29 -13.22 -1.19 5.39
N LEU A 30 -12.29 -0.25 5.49
CA LEU A 30 -12.53 1.07 6.07
C LEU A 30 -12.52 2.13 4.98
N ARG A 31 -13.43 3.09 5.06
CA ARG A 31 -13.47 4.21 4.11
C ARG A 31 -13.51 5.55 4.82
N ALA A 32 -12.73 6.50 4.33
CA ALA A 32 -12.76 7.88 4.79
C ALA A 32 -12.64 8.84 3.61
N LYS A 33 -13.20 10.04 3.73
CA LYS A 33 -13.07 11.10 2.74
C LYS A 33 -12.66 12.39 3.42
N SER A 34 -11.73 13.12 2.82
CA SER A 34 -11.39 14.44 3.33
C SER A 34 -12.54 15.43 3.10
N ALA A 35 -12.58 16.47 3.92
CA ALA A 35 -13.59 17.51 3.82
C ALA A 35 -13.55 18.20 2.45
N GLY A 36 -14.66 18.17 1.73
CA GLY A 36 -14.78 18.78 0.39
C GLY A 36 -14.44 17.85 -0.78
N TYR A 37 -13.95 16.63 -0.54
CA TYR A 37 -13.71 15.67 -1.62
C TYR A 37 -15.01 15.36 -2.39
N LYS A 38 -14.95 15.49 -3.72
CA LYS A 38 -16.02 15.10 -4.64
C LYS A 38 -15.42 14.27 -5.77
N ARG A 39 -15.94 13.06 -5.97
CA ARG A 39 -15.53 12.22 -7.08
C ARG A 39 -16.01 12.84 -8.39
N THR A 40 -15.12 12.95 -9.37
CA THR A 40 -15.44 13.44 -10.71
C THR A 40 -15.10 12.36 -11.75
N ARG A 41 -15.33 12.66 -13.03
CA ARG A 41 -14.90 11.79 -14.14
C ARG A 41 -13.38 11.74 -14.31
N SER A 42 -12.65 12.71 -13.76
CA SER A 42 -11.19 12.80 -13.81
C SER A 42 -10.51 12.25 -12.56
N THR A 43 -11.27 11.78 -11.56
CA THR A 43 -10.71 11.13 -10.37
C THR A 43 -9.94 9.88 -10.79
N ARG A 44 -8.63 9.89 -10.54
CA ARG A 44 -7.79 8.72 -10.71
C ARG A 44 -7.91 7.83 -9.48
N VAL A 45 -7.71 6.54 -9.68
CA VAL A 45 -7.76 5.52 -8.64
C VAL A 45 -6.40 4.86 -8.56
N PHE A 46 -5.76 4.90 -7.39
CA PHE A 46 -4.47 4.24 -7.18
C PHE A 46 -4.59 3.18 -6.11
N LEU A 47 -3.97 2.02 -6.36
CA LEU A 47 -3.94 0.91 -5.41
C LEU A 47 -2.53 0.74 -4.84
N CYS A 48 -2.34 0.89 -3.54
CA CYS A 48 -1.07 0.66 -2.86
C CYS A 48 -1.13 -0.64 -2.04
N ALA A 49 -0.32 -1.64 -2.41
CA ALA A 49 -0.14 -2.84 -1.61
C ALA A 49 0.85 -2.56 -0.47
N SER A 50 0.33 -2.25 0.71
CA SER A 50 1.10 -1.92 1.91
C SER A 50 1.25 -3.15 2.80
N SER A 51 2.30 -3.93 2.57
CA SER A 51 2.68 -5.05 3.44
C SER A 51 3.12 -4.56 4.83
N ALA A 52 3.07 -5.46 5.83
CA ALA A 52 3.42 -5.14 7.22
C ALA A 52 4.90 -4.84 7.47
N ASP A 53 5.75 -5.13 6.50
CA ASP A 53 7.17 -4.80 6.57
C ASP A 53 7.45 -3.34 6.18
N GLU A 54 8.67 -2.90 6.52
CA GLU A 54 9.20 -1.56 6.21
C GLU A 54 8.99 -1.18 4.74
N SER A 55 9.16 -2.12 3.81
CA SER A 55 9.04 -1.85 2.37
C SER A 55 7.61 -1.52 1.94
N GLY A 56 6.58 -2.11 2.57
CA GLY A 56 5.18 -1.76 2.33
C GLY A 56 4.83 -0.39 2.91
N ARG A 57 5.36 -0.10 4.11
CA ARG A 57 5.18 1.18 4.79
C ARG A 57 5.82 2.34 4.01
N GLU A 58 7.04 2.19 3.56
CA GLU A 58 7.71 3.21 2.75
C GLU A 58 7.04 3.43 1.38
N ALA A 59 6.49 2.37 0.77
CA ALA A 59 5.72 2.52 -0.46
C ALA A 59 4.43 3.32 -0.25
N LEU A 60 3.76 3.11 0.89
CA LEU A 60 2.60 3.89 1.31
C LEU A 60 2.97 5.35 1.56
N ASP A 61 4.04 5.60 2.32
CA ASP A 61 4.49 6.96 2.66
C ASP A 61 4.90 7.71 1.39
N TRP A 62 5.70 7.09 0.51
CA TRP A 62 6.07 7.66 -0.79
C TRP A 62 4.84 7.96 -1.66
N SER A 63 3.83 7.09 -1.62
CA SER A 63 2.58 7.33 -2.38
C SER A 63 1.88 8.59 -1.91
N LEU A 64 1.77 8.77 -0.58
CA LEU A 64 1.15 9.94 0.04
C LEU A 64 1.96 11.22 -0.17
N GLU A 65 3.28 11.14 -0.16
CA GLU A 65 4.16 12.29 -0.30
C GLU A 65 4.31 12.75 -1.76
N SER A 66 4.55 11.81 -2.67
CA SER A 66 5.06 12.12 -4.01
C SER A 66 4.14 11.74 -5.17
N PHE A 67 3.10 10.93 -4.94
CA PHE A 67 2.34 10.33 -6.04
C PHE A 67 0.88 10.79 -6.09
N VAL A 68 0.14 10.64 -5.00
CA VAL A 68 -1.28 11.00 -4.96
C VAL A 68 -1.46 12.52 -5.02
N GLN A 69 -2.44 12.98 -5.78
CA GLN A 69 -2.75 14.39 -6.02
C GLN A 69 -4.16 14.72 -5.54
N ASP A 70 -4.52 16.00 -5.60
CA ASP A 70 -5.86 16.47 -5.28
C ASP A 70 -6.93 15.80 -6.16
N GLY A 71 -8.01 15.36 -5.52
CA GLY A 71 -9.15 14.73 -6.19
C GLY A 71 -9.00 13.24 -6.49
N ASP A 72 -7.89 12.61 -6.08
CA ASP A 72 -7.64 11.18 -6.28
C ASP A 72 -8.38 10.30 -5.24
N GLU A 73 -8.67 9.05 -5.64
CA GLU A 73 -9.07 7.98 -4.74
C GLU A 73 -7.91 7.03 -4.50
N PHE A 74 -7.50 6.92 -3.24
CA PHE A 74 -6.37 6.12 -2.82
C PHE A 74 -6.85 4.87 -2.07
N VAL A 75 -6.66 3.71 -2.72
CA VAL A 75 -6.98 2.40 -2.17
C VAL A 75 -5.71 1.80 -1.60
N VAL A 76 -5.71 1.48 -0.31
CA VAL A 76 -4.59 0.84 0.37
C VAL A 76 -5.00 -0.58 0.70
N PHE A 77 -4.18 -1.54 0.33
CA PHE A 77 -4.41 -2.96 0.57
C PHE A 77 -3.40 -3.52 1.56
N ARG A 78 -3.92 -4.25 2.56
CA ARG A 78 -3.18 -5.03 3.55
C ARG A 78 -3.61 -6.49 3.46
N GLY A 79 -2.67 -7.36 3.09
CA GLY A 79 -2.85 -8.80 3.19
C GLY A 79 -2.73 -9.27 4.64
N ILE A 80 -3.64 -10.13 5.07
CA ILE A 80 -3.57 -10.82 6.37
C ILE A 80 -3.31 -12.30 6.13
N GLU A 81 -2.45 -12.91 6.94
CA GLU A 81 -2.26 -14.36 6.98
C GLU A 81 -3.51 -15.03 7.56
N GLU A 82 -3.89 -16.21 7.05
CA GLU A 82 -5.12 -16.91 7.45
C GLU A 82 -5.12 -17.27 8.93
N GLU A 83 -3.95 -17.56 9.50
CA GLU A 83 -3.77 -17.90 10.92
C GLU A 83 -4.10 -16.72 11.86
N VAL A 84 -4.17 -15.49 11.34
CA VAL A 84 -4.61 -14.31 12.10
C VAL A 84 -6.13 -14.29 12.23
N LEU A 85 -6.87 -14.97 11.35
CA LEU A 85 -8.31 -15.14 11.46
C LEU A 85 -8.72 -16.08 12.59
N ASP A 86 -7.82 -16.94 13.06
CA ASP A 86 -8.10 -17.81 14.21
C ASP A 86 -7.94 -17.08 15.57
N LYS A 87 -7.48 -15.82 15.53
CA LYS A 87 -7.28 -14.97 16.71
C LYS A 87 -8.46 -14.01 16.90
N ASP A 88 -8.42 -13.25 17.99
CA ASP A 88 -9.37 -12.16 18.22
C ASP A 88 -9.33 -11.14 17.05
N HIS A 89 -10.43 -11.09 16.30
CA HIS A 89 -10.59 -10.20 15.15
C HIS A 89 -10.58 -8.72 15.54
N ASP A 90 -10.82 -8.39 16.81
CA ASP A 90 -10.74 -7.01 17.29
C ASP A 90 -9.33 -6.44 17.15
N LEU A 91 -8.28 -7.26 17.29
CA LEU A 91 -6.91 -6.84 17.06
C LEU A 91 -6.68 -6.40 15.60
N VAL A 92 -7.29 -7.11 14.65
CA VAL A 92 -7.20 -6.77 13.22
C VAL A 92 -7.96 -5.48 12.92
N ARG A 93 -9.15 -5.32 13.53
CA ARG A 93 -9.94 -4.10 13.40
C ARG A 93 -9.22 -2.90 14.01
N GLU A 94 -8.54 -3.08 15.14
CA GLU A 94 -7.74 -2.03 15.78
C GLU A 94 -6.52 -1.66 14.93
N ASP A 95 -5.77 -2.62 14.41
CA ASP A 95 -4.64 -2.37 13.50
C ASP A 95 -5.10 -1.61 12.24
N ALA A 96 -6.22 -2.01 11.63
CA ALA A 96 -6.79 -1.33 10.48
C ALA A 96 -7.22 0.11 10.80
N ARG A 97 -7.83 0.36 11.96
CA ARG A 97 -8.18 1.72 12.40
C ARG A 97 -6.94 2.57 12.66
N ALA A 98 -5.90 2.00 13.28
CA ALA A 98 -4.64 2.68 13.52
C ALA A 98 -3.94 3.03 12.20
N LEU A 99 -3.94 2.12 11.22
CA LEU A 99 -3.38 2.37 9.90
C LEU A 99 -4.18 3.43 9.14
N MET A 100 -5.52 3.41 9.19
CA MET A 100 -6.36 4.46 8.60
C MET A 100 -6.02 5.84 9.21
N ALA A 101 -5.94 5.93 10.54
CA ALA A 101 -5.59 7.18 11.22
C ALA A 101 -4.19 7.65 10.83
N TYR A 102 -3.22 6.73 10.71
CA TYR A 102 -1.89 7.05 10.23
C TYR A 102 -1.89 7.62 8.81
N ILE A 103 -2.62 6.99 7.88
CA ILE A 103 -2.73 7.45 6.48
C ILE A 103 -3.33 8.86 6.43
N GLN A 104 -4.39 9.10 7.21
CA GLN A 104 -5.05 10.42 7.28
C GLN A 104 -4.11 11.50 7.82
N ALA A 105 -3.40 11.21 8.92
CA ALA A 105 -2.43 12.12 9.51
C ALA A 105 -1.29 12.45 8.53
N LYS A 106 -0.71 11.44 7.88
CA LYS A 106 0.34 11.65 6.88
C LYS A 106 -0.15 12.43 5.67
N SER A 107 -1.35 12.12 5.17
CA SER A 107 -1.94 12.89 4.07
C SER A 107 -2.00 14.38 4.39
N GLN A 108 -2.38 14.74 5.62
CA GLN A 108 -2.50 16.14 6.06
C GLN A 108 -1.15 16.80 6.35
N GLU A 109 -0.21 16.03 6.89
CA GLU A 109 1.17 16.47 7.11
C GLU A 109 1.83 16.88 5.79
N TYR A 110 1.62 16.09 4.73
CA TYR A 110 2.19 16.38 3.41
C TYR A 110 1.45 17.49 2.66
N ASP A 111 0.12 17.47 2.68
CA ASP A 111 -0.70 18.51 2.05
C ASP A 111 -2.05 18.62 2.77
N PRO A 112 -2.26 19.65 3.60
CA PRO A 112 -3.49 19.82 4.37
C PRO A 112 -4.70 20.20 3.50
N ASP A 113 -4.47 20.74 2.30
CA ASP A 113 -5.52 21.20 1.41
C ASP A 113 -5.97 20.11 0.42
N ARG A 114 -5.10 19.13 0.14
CA ARG A 114 -5.38 18.00 -0.76
C ARG A 114 -6.63 17.21 -0.37
N LYS A 115 -7.52 17.03 -1.35
CA LYS A 115 -8.78 16.31 -1.20
C LYS A 115 -8.63 14.87 -1.66
N LEU A 116 -8.73 13.91 -0.74
CA LEU A 116 -8.59 12.48 -1.03
C LEU A 116 -9.80 11.67 -0.54
N SER A 117 -10.13 10.62 -1.29
CA SER A 117 -10.93 9.50 -0.79
C SER A 117 -10.00 8.34 -0.49
N ILE A 118 -10.03 7.86 0.74
CA ILE A 118 -9.15 6.78 1.21
C ILE A 118 -10.00 5.55 1.48
N ILE A 119 -9.58 4.43 0.90
CA ILE A 119 -10.18 3.12 1.11
C ILE A 119 -9.07 2.21 1.62
N LEU A 120 -9.29 1.55 2.75
CA LEU A 120 -8.34 0.61 3.33
C LEU A 120 -8.96 -0.78 3.34
N GLU A 121 -8.35 -1.70 2.60
CA GLU A 121 -8.78 -3.08 2.42
C GLU A 121 -7.85 -4.02 3.19
N TYR A 122 -8.38 -4.68 4.21
CA TYR A 122 -7.73 -5.80 4.87
C TYR A 122 -8.36 -7.07 4.30
N ILE A 123 -7.56 -7.92 3.65
CA ILE A 123 -8.07 -9.16 3.04
C ILE A 123 -7.18 -10.30 3.50
N ALA A 124 -7.78 -11.33 4.07
CA ALA A 124 -7.08 -12.53 4.44
C ALA A 124 -6.95 -13.50 3.27
N GLY A 125 -5.87 -14.28 3.30
CA GLY A 125 -5.57 -15.29 2.27
C GLY A 125 -4.43 -14.86 1.35
N LYS A 126 -4.41 -15.44 0.16
CA LYS A 126 -3.30 -15.27 -0.78
C LYS A 126 -3.27 -13.87 -1.37
N VAL A 127 -2.24 -13.10 -0.99
CA VAL A 127 -2.04 -11.69 -1.38
C VAL A 127 -2.13 -11.44 -2.88
N THR A 128 -1.65 -12.37 -3.73
CA THR A 128 -1.73 -12.22 -5.19
C THR A 128 -3.16 -12.24 -5.70
N ASP A 129 -3.99 -13.12 -5.14
CA ASP A 129 -5.36 -13.35 -5.59
C ASP A 129 -6.25 -12.20 -5.09
N ALA A 130 -6.00 -11.74 -3.86
CA ALA A 130 -6.59 -10.52 -3.32
C ALA A 130 -6.23 -9.30 -4.19
N LEU A 131 -4.97 -9.18 -4.63
CA LEU A 131 -4.55 -8.08 -5.49
C LEU A 131 -5.26 -8.10 -6.85
N ASP A 132 -5.35 -9.27 -7.51
CA ASP A 132 -6.05 -9.39 -8.79
C ASP A 132 -7.53 -9.02 -8.67
N ARG A 133 -8.19 -9.45 -7.58
CA ARG A 133 -9.58 -9.05 -7.29
C ARG A 133 -9.71 -7.56 -7.08
N LEU A 134 -8.79 -6.95 -6.31
CA LEU A 134 -8.82 -5.51 -6.07
C LEU A 134 -8.58 -4.71 -7.36
N ILE A 135 -7.68 -5.19 -8.24
CA ILE A 135 -7.48 -4.60 -9.57
C ILE A 135 -8.77 -4.71 -10.39
N ALA A 136 -9.44 -5.86 -10.39
CA ALA A 136 -10.70 -6.03 -11.11
C ALA A 136 -11.84 -5.17 -10.54
N LEU A 137 -11.91 -5.02 -9.21
CA LEU A 137 -12.95 -4.28 -8.50
C LEU A 137 -12.80 -2.77 -8.65
N TYR A 138 -11.61 -2.25 -8.36
CA TYR A 138 -11.35 -0.81 -8.33
C TYR A 138 -10.89 -0.24 -9.67
N LYS A 139 -10.41 -1.09 -10.59
CA LYS A 139 -9.80 -0.70 -11.87
C LYS A 139 -8.82 0.47 -11.71
N PRO A 140 -7.77 0.30 -10.87
CA PRO A 140 -6.83 1.37 -10.59
C PRO A 140 -6.04 1.76 -11.85
N ASP A 141 -5.71 3.04 -11.98
CA ASP A 141 -4.85 3.57 -13.04
C ASP A 141 -3.41 3.07 -12.89
N SER A 142 -2.98 2.75 -11.66
CA SER A 142 -1.68 2.15 -11.35
C SER A 142 -1.70 1.46 -9.99
N VAL A 143 -0.81 0.48 -9.82
CA VAL A 143 -0.60 -0.23 -8.55
C VAL A 143 0.81 0.07 -8.02
N VAL A 144 0.89 0.51 -6.77
CA VAL A 144 2.15 0.78 -6.07
C VAL A 144 2.49 -0.39 -5.16
N VAL A 145 3.74 -0.88 -5.23
CA VAL A 145 4.26 -1.98 -4.42
C VAL A 145 5.65 -1.66 -3.89
N GLY A 146 5.97 -2.12 -2.68
CA GLY A 146 7.32 -2.02 -2.13
C GLY A 146 8.31 -3.03 -2.73
N THR A 147 9.60 -2.68 -2.80
CA THR A 147 10.67 -3.65 -3.06
C THR A 147 10.89 -4.54 -1.83
N ARG A 148 10.21 -5.69 -1.77
CA ARG A 148 10.32 -6.61 -0.63
C ARG A 148 11.78 -6.86 -0.21
N GLY A 149 12.08 -6.64 1.06
CA GLY A 149 13.36 -6.99 1.67
C GLY A 149 13.44 -8.49 1.95
N ARG A 150 14.24 -9.24 1.18
CA ARG A 150 14.75 -10.50 1.70
C ARG A 150 15.85 -10.21 2.74
N LYS A 151 15.91 -11.01 3.80
CA LYS A 151 17.02 -11.00 4.78
C LYS A 151 18.34 -11.14 4.01
N ALA A 152 19.38 -10.41 4.41
CA ALA A 152 20.65 -10.27 3.66
C ALA A 152 21.27 -11.60 3.19
N TRP A 153 21.03 -12.71 3.90
CA TRP A 153 21.53 -14.03 3.53
C TRP A 153 20.92 -14.61 2.23
N GLN A 154 19.72 -14.20 1.83
CA GLN A 154 19.07 -14.72 0.61
C GLN A 154 19.48 -13.98 -0.67
N VAL A 155 20.26 -12.90 -0.55
CA VAL A 155 20.74 -12.08 -1.67
C VAL A 155 21.94 -12.74 -2.40
N GLY A 156 22.55 -13.77 -1.80
CA GLY A 156 23.73 -14.45 -2.35
C GLY A 156 23.48 -15.59 -3.35
N ILE A 157 22.25 -16.10 -3.49
CA ILE A 157 21.98 -17.36 -4.24
C ILE A 157 21.37 -17.09 -5.63
N GLY A 158 21.87 -16.10 -6.38
CA GLY A 158 21.52 -15.90 -7.80
C GLY A 158 20.04 -15.56 -8.12
N LYS A 159 19.16 -15.47 -7.12
CA LYS A 159 17.77 -15.02 -7.29
C LYS A 159 17.73 -13.49 -7.12
N GLY A 160 17.43 -12.77 -8.19
CA GLY A 160 17.47 -11.30 -8.28
C GLY A 160 16.73 -10.54 -7.17
N THR A 161 16.96 -9.23 -7.09
CA THR A 161 16.56 -8.34 -5.98
C THR A 161 15.05 -8.06 -5.85
N MET A 162 14.19 -8.78 -6.56
CA MET A 162 12.75 -8.50 -6.66
C MET A 162 11.94 -9.40 -5.70
N GLY A 163 11.03 -8.78 -4.94
CA GLY A 163 10.11 -9.48 -4.04
C GLY A 163 9.14 -10.40 -4.77
N SER A 164 8.53 -11.35 -4.06
CA SER A 164 7.53 -12.26 -4.65
C SER A 164 6.32 -11.51 -5.20
N ILE A 165 5.83 -10.48 -4.49
CA ILE A 165 4.68 -9.67 -4.91
C ILE A 165 5.08 -8.73 -6.06
N SER A 166 6.15 -7.96 -5.94
CA SER A 166 6.58 -7.08 -7.04
C SER A 166 6.89 -7.86 -8.32
N ARG A 167 7.45 -9.08 -8.21
CA ARG A 167 7.63 -9.98 -9.36
C ARG A 167 6.31 -10.48 -9.94
N TYR A 168 5.37 -10.86 -9.07
CA TYR A 168 4.04 -11.28 -9.50
C TYR A 168 3.35 -10.17 -10.30
N CYS A 169 3.28 -8.97 -9.73
CA CYS A 169 2.66 -7.80 -10.35
C CYS A 169 3.30 -7.48 -11.69
N LEU A 170 4.63 -7.47 -11.80
CA LEU A 170 5.30 -7.16 -13.06
C LEU A 170 5.09 -8.21 -14.16
N THR A 171 4.72 -9.43 -13.80
CA THR A 171 4.52 -10.52 -14.77
C THR A 171 3.05 -10.64 -15.20
N HIS A 172 2.10 -10.38 -14.31
CA HIS A 172 0.68 -10.70 -14.52
C HIS A 172 -0.25 -9.49 -14.46
N SER A 173 0.22 -8.32 -14.02
CA SER A 173 -0.67 -7.18 -13.81
C SER A 173 -1.20 -6.64 -15.15
N PRO A 174 -2.52 -6.45 -15.27
CA PRO A 174 -3.14 -5.80 -16.42
C PRO A 174 -3.01 -4.27 -16.37
N VAL A 175 -2.51 -3.71 -15.25
CA VAL A 175 -2.35 -2.27 -15.01
C VAL A 175 -0.89 -1.92 -14.72
N PRO A 176 -0.46 -0.66 -14.98
CA PRO A 176 0.89 -0.22 -14.68
C PRO A 176 1.30 -0.45 -13.22
N ILE A 177 2.53 -0.90 -13.00
CA ILE A 177 3.10 -1.19 -11.67
C ILE A 177 4.22 -0.21 -11.34
N ILE A 178 4.13 0.43 -10.18
CA ILE A 178 5.16 1.29 -9.62
C ILE A 178 5.83 0.56 -8.46
N VAL A 179 7.15 0.37 -8.57
CA VAL A 179 7.93 -0.34 -7.54
C VAL A 179 8.74 0.67 -6.74
N VAL A 180 8.36 0.89 -5.48
CA VAL A 180 9.02 1.84 -4.59
C VAL A 180 10.18 1.17 -3.86
N ARG A 181 11.37 1.77 -4.00
CA ARG A 181 12.58 1.29 -3.35
C ARG A 181 12.92 2.17 -2.13
N PRO A 182 13.21 1.58 -0.96
CA PRO A 182 13.64 2.31 0.23
C PRO A 182 14.78 3.28 -0.07
N GLU A 183 14.65 4.55 0.34
CA GLU A 183 15.69 5.55 0.12
C GLU A 183 17.04 5.13 0.70
N ARG A 184 17.04 4.52 1.89
CA ARG A 184 18.25 3.99 2.52
C ARG A 184 18.96 2.96 1.64
N LYS A 185 18.21 2.09 0.96
CA LYS A 185 18.78 1.12 0.01
C LYS A 185 19.30 1.83 -1.26
N VAL A 186 18.68 2.92 -1.68
CA VAL A 186 19.15 3.75 -2.79
C VAL A 186 20.48 4.42 -2.41
N LYS A 187 20.53 5.16 -1.29
CA LYS A 187 21.75 5.84 -0.79
C LYS A 187 22.92 4.86 -0.65
N LYS A 188 22.72 3.71 0.00
CA LYS A 188 23.74 2.66 0.11
C LYS A 188 24.23 2.14 -1.24
N THR A 189 23.34 1.98 -2.21
CA THR A 189 23.71 1.52 -3.56
C THR A 189 24.49 2.60 -4.30
N VAL A 190 24.11 3.88 -4.16
CA VAL A 190 24.80 5.02 -4.76
C VAL A 190 26.19 5.20 -4.15
N GLU A 191 26.31 5.13 -2.82
CA GLU A 191 27.59 5.18 -2.11
C GLU A 191 28.52 4.04 -2.53
N LYS A 192 28.01 2.80 -2.56
CA LYS A 192 28.78 1.64 -3.04
C LYS A 192 29.24 1.83 -4.49
N ARG A 193 28.38 2.39 -5.34
CA ARG A 193 28.71 2.69 -6.74
C ARG A 193 29.75 3.80 -6.88
N ARG A 194 29.74 4.80 -5.99
CA ARG A 194 30.71 5.90 -5.97
C ARG A 194 32.08 5.43 -5.45
N ALA A 195 32.08 4.47 -4.55
CA ALA A 195 33.30 3.87 -3.98
C ALA A 195 33.91 2.75 -4.83
N ASP A 196 33.33 2.40 -5.99
CA ASP A 196 33.84 1.32 -6.84
C ASP A 196 34.95 1.84 -7.79
N PRO A 197 36.23 1.48 -7.56
CA PRO A 197 37.35 1.98 -8.35
C PRO A 197 37.38 1.44 -9.79
N LYS A 198 36.58 0.41 -10.12
CA LYS A 198 36.49 -0.15 -11.48
C LYS A 198 35.50 0.60 -12.38
N ARG A 199 34.71 1.52 -11.81
CA ARG A 199 33.69 2.25 -12.55
C ARG A 199 34.31 3.54 -13.10
N GLY A 200 34.66 3.53 -14.39
CA GLY A 200 35.19 4.71 -15.07
C GLY A 200 34.28 5.92 -14.90
N THR A 201 34.87 7.09 -14.67
CA THR A 201 34.21 8.41 -14.61
C THR A 201 33.79 8.83 -16.03
N HIS A 202 32.82 8.11 -16.60
CA HIS A 202 32.36 8.34 -17.98
C HIS A 202 31.16 9.29 -18.07
N PHE A 203 31.05 10.22 -17.13
CA PHE A 203 30.08 11.31 -17.17
C PHE A 203 30.73 12.54 -16.55
N ASP A 204 31.67 13.13 -17.29
CA ASP A 204 31.90 14.58 -17.30
C ASP A 204 31.30 15.13 -18.60
#